data_AF-A0A3S8Z9Q0-F1
#
_entry.id   AF-A0A3S8Z9Q0-F1
#
_cell.length_a   1.000
_cell.length_b   1.000
_cell.length_c   1.000
_cell.angle_alpha   90.00
_cell.angle_beta   90.00
_cell.angle_gamma   90.00
#
_symmetry.space_group_name_H-M   'P 1'
#
loop_
_entity.id
_entity.type
_entity.pdbx_description
1 polymer ?
#
loop_
_entity_poly.entity_id
_entity_poly.type
_entity_poly.pdbx_seq_one_letter_code
_entity_poly.pdbx_strand_id
1 'polypeptide(L)'
;MIDRLIKADPLADAGITAATTLTYYALPDFVRSKLLRYLGKSVLLGLSTGQAIVTANATLPEDRENIRRLLDRADKDTIRKTAGIVAAAGLATTVAAIAGEKYIFNRGERARDAGARLPHTKQGLVLAALAGGLVYAIEKAEQD
;
A
#
# COMPACT_ATOMS: atom_id res chain seq x y z
N MET A 1 -25.17 6.77 -16.13
CA MET A 1 -23.95 7.14 -16.88
C MET A 1 -22.84 7.67 -15.97
N ILE A 2 -23.17 8.22 -14.80
CA ILE A 2 -22.21 8.64 -13.76
C ILE A 2 -21.64 7.45 -12.97
N ASP A 3 -22.40 6.36 -12.80
CA ASP A 3 -21.92 5.14 -12.10
C ASP A 3 -20.75 4.41 -12.79
N ARG A 4 -20.55 4.60 -14.10
CA ARG A 4 -19.40 4.04 -14.82
C ARG A 4 -18.11 4.85 -14.63
N LEU A 5 -18.21 6.07 -14.12
CA LEU A 5 -17.05 6.95 -13.86
C LEU A 5 -16.39 6.68 -12.50
N ILE A 6 -17.01 5.85 -11.65
CA ILE A 6 -16.54 5.56 -10.28
C ILE A 6 -16.01 4.12 -10.14
N LYS A 7 -16.38 3.18 -11.02
CA LYS A 7 -15.69 1.89 -11.08
C LYS A 7 -14.31 2.12 -11.68
N ALA A 8 -13.29 2.11 -10.82
CA ALA A 8 -11.92 2.09 -11.26
C ALA A 8 -11.70 0.90 -12.20
N ASP A 9 -11.05 1.15 -13.33
CA ASP A 9 -10.63 0.10 -14.24
C ASP A 9 -9.61 -0.76 -13.48
N PRO A 10 -9.86 -2.08 -13.27
CA PRO A 10 -8.94 -2.92 -12.50
C PRO A 10 -7.52 -2.91 -13.04
N LEU A 11 -7.38 -2.68 -14.34
CA LEU A 11 -6.08 -2.56 -14.98
C LEU A 11 -5.39 -1.23 -14.62
N ALA A 12 -6.15 -0.15 -14.47
CA ALA A 12 -5.63 1.16 -14.08
C ALA A 12 -5.11 1.14 -12.64
N ASP A 13 -5.86 0.59 -11.69
CA ASP A 13 -5.46 0.54 -10.28
C ASP A 13 -4.29 -0.43 -10.05
N ALA A 14 -4.30 -1.58 -10.73
CA ALA A 14 -3.16 -2.47 -10.80
C ALA A 14 -1.92 -1.78 -11.39
N GLY A 15 -2.10 -1.00 -12.47
CA GLY A 15 -1.04 -0.23 -13.12
C GLY A 15 -0.44 0.85 -12.22
N ILE A 16 -1.28 1.62 -11.52
CA ILE A 16 -0.88 2.64 -10.55
C ILE A 16 -0.10 2.00 -9.39
N THR A 17 -0.59 0.87 -8.89
CA THR A 17 0.07 0.12 -7.80
C THR A 17 1.44 -0.39 -8.24
N ALA A 18 1.53 -1.01 -9.42
CA ALA A 18 2.79 -1.50 -9.97
C ALA A 18 3.78 -0.34 -10.20
N ALA A 19 3.34 0.77 -10.80
CA ALA A 19 4.17 1.93 -11.06
C ALA A 19 4.69 2.58 -9.77
N THR A 20 3.83 2.75 -8.77
CA THR A 20 4.21 3.28 -7.46
C THR A 20 5.22 2.37 -6.78
N THR A 21 4.97 1.06 -6.77
CA THR A 21 5.86 0.05 -6.17
C THR A 21 7.23 0.06 -6.85
N LEU A 22 7.26 0.05 -8.18
CA LEU A 22 8.50 0.10 -8.94
C LEU A 22 9.28 1.39 -8.63
N THR A 23 8.61 2.53 -8.65
CA THR A 23 9.24 3.84 -8.39
C THR A 23 9.83 3.88 -6.99
N TYR A 24 9.09 3.38 -5.99
CA TYR A 24 9.51 3.34 -4.60
C TYR A 24 10.80 2.51 -4.41
N TYR A 25 10.90 1.34 -5.07
CA TYR A 25 12.06 0.47 -4.98
C TYR A 25 13.20 0.81 -5.94
N ALA A 26 12.95 1.48 -7.06
CA ALA A 26 13.99 1.89 -8.00
C ALA A 26 14.77 3.12 -7.53
N LEU A 27 14.17 3.96 -6.69
CA LEU A 27 14.74 5.23 -6.22
C LEU A 27 16.20 5.15 -5.72
N PRO A 28 16.62 4.11 -4.96
CA PRO A 28 18.00 3.95 -4.51
C PRO A 28 19.06 3.86 -5.60
N ASP A 29 18.71 3.37 -6.78
CA ASP A 29 19.66 3.21 -7.88
C ASP A 29 19.97 4.53 -8.60
N PHE A 30 19.01 5.48 -8.58
CA PHE A 30 19.12 6.75 -9.30
C PHE A 30 19.42 7.95 -8.39
N VAL A 31 19.04 7.87 -7.11
CA VAL A 31 19.20 8.97 -6.16
C VAL A 31 20.27 8.63 -5.11
N ARG A 32 21.46 9.22 -5.25
CA ARG A 32 22.57 8.97 -4.31
C ARG A 32 22.34 9.57 -2.92
N SER A 33 21.65 10.71 -2.83
CA SER A 33 21.41 11.39 -1.55
C SER A 33 20.41 10.62 -0.69
N LYS A 34 20.74 10.41 0.59
CA LYS A 34 19.85 9.76 1.56
C LYS A 34 18.60 10.60 1.80
N LEU A 35 18.74 11.92 1.96
CA LEU A 35 17.62 12.82 2.23
C LEU A 35 16.63 12.88 1.07
N LEU A 36 17.11 13.00 -0.18
CA LEU A 36 16.24 13.01 -1.34
C LEU A 36 15.48 11.69 -1.51
N ARG A 37 16.10 10.56 -1.16
CA ARG A 37 15.39 9.26 -1.16
C ARG A 37 14.28 9.21 -0.12
N TYR A 38 14.54 9.67 1.10
CA TYR A 38 13.51 9.71 2.14
C TYR A 38 12.37 10.63 1.74
N LEU A 39 12.67 11.84 1.25
CA LEU A 39 11.64 12.77 0.77
C LEU A 39 10.83 12.18 -0.40
N GLY A 40 11.49 11.59 -1.39
CA GLY A 40 10.82 10.96 -2.53
C GLY A 40 9.89 9.82 -2.10
N LYS A 41 10.36 8.93 -1.21
CA LYS A 41 9.54 7.87 -0.63
C LYS A 41 8.35 8.42 0.16
N SER A 42 8.56 9.45 0.99
CA SER A 42 7.48 10.07 1.76
C SER A 42 6.43 10.76 0.90
N VAL A 43 6.85 11.45 -0.17
CA VAL A 43 5.92 12.06 -1.14
C VAL A 43 5.08 10.99 -1.82
N LEU A 44 5.70 9.90 -2.30
CA LEU A 44 4.97 8.78 -2.92
C LEU A 44 3.94 8.18 -1.95
N LEU A 45 4.35 7.88 -0.72
CA LEU A 45 3.43 7.35 0.29
C LEU A 45 2.32 8.34 0.65
N GLY A 46 2.64 9.64 0.72
CA GLY A 46 1.67 10.71 0.95
C GLY A 46 0.64 10.80 -0.17
N LEU A 47 1.06 10.67 -1.43
CA LEU A 47 0.14 10.63 -2.58
C LEU A 47 -0.76 9.39 -2.54
N SER A 48 -0.20 8.20 -2.31
CA SER A 48 -0.99 6.97 -2.19
C SER A 48 -1.99 7.02 -1.02
N THR A 49 -1.57 7.54 0.12
CA THR A 49 -2.45 7.73 1.29
C THR A 49 -3.52 8.77 1.00
N GLY A 50 -3.16 9.86 0.31
CA GLY A 50 -4.09 10.90 -0.11
C GLY A 50 -5.18 10.34 -1.03
N GLN A 51 -4.82 9.50 -1.99
CA GLN A 51 -5.79 8.79 -2.84
C GLN A 51 -6.73 7.93 -1.99
N ALA A 52 -6.20 7.13 -1.07
CA ALA A 52 -7.01 6.30 -0.18
C ALA A 52 -7.98 7.12 0.68
N ILE A 53 -7.55 8.28 1.19
CA ILE A 53 -8.40 9.20 1.95
C ILE A 53 -9.51 9.79 1.07
N VAL A 54 -9.20 10.18 -0.17
CA VAL A 54 -10.20 10.70 -1.11
C VAL A 54 -11.25 9.64 -1.43
N THR A 55 -10.84 8.40 -1.70
CA THR A 55 -11.74 7.28 -1.94
C THR A 55 -12.60 6.98 -0.71
N ALA A 56 -11.99 6.90 0.48
CA ALA A 56 -12.72 6.69 1.73
C ALA A 56 -13.71 7.83 2.01
N ASN A 57 -13.35 9.09 1.76
CA ASN A 57 -14.24 10.24 1.93
C ASN A 57 -15.53 10.14 1.11
N ALA A 58 -15.49 9.47 -0.05
CA ALA A 58 -16.67 9.26 -0.87
C ALA A 58 -17.67 8.28 -0.22
N THR A 59 -17.20 7.31 0.57
CA THR A 59 -18.04 6.29 1.23
C THR A 59 -18.33 6.59 2.70
N LEU A 60 -17.62 7.57 3.29
CA LEU A 60 -17.71 7.93 4.70
C LEU A 60 -19.13 8.08 5.28
N PRO A 61 -20.12 8.69 4.60
CA PRO A 61 -21.46 8.84 5.16
C PRO A 61 -22.13 7.47 5.45
N GLU A 62 -22.00 6.53 4.53
CA GLU A 62 -22.54 5.17 4.65
C GLU A 62 -21.76 4.36 5.70
N ASP A 63 -20.43 4.41 5.64
CA ASP A 63 -19.55 3.71 6.59
C ASP A 63 -19.80 4.16 8.03
N ARG A 64 -20.01 5.46 8.27
CA ARG A 64 -20.33 5.99 9.61
C ARG A 64 -21.65 5.46 10.14
N GLU A 65 -22.66 5.35 9.31
CA GLU A 65 -23.95 4.80 9.73
C GLU A 65 -23.83 3.30 10.03
N ASN A 66 -23.13 2.55 9.20
CA ASN A 66 -22.86 1.12 9.42
C ASN A 66 -22.08 0.90 10.71
N ILE A 67 -21.01 1.67 10.95
CA ILE A 67 -20.23 1.61 12.19
C ILE A 67 -21.10 1.95 13.40
N ARG A 68 -21.94 2.99 13.34
CA ARG A 68 -22.86 3.34 14.44
C ARG A 68 -23.83 2.19 14.75
N ARG A 69 -24.48 1.63 13.73
CA ARG A 69 -25.39 0.48 13.89
C ARG A 69 -24.68 -0.73 14.51
N LEU A 70 -23.41 -0.96 14.17
CA LEU A 70 -22.61 -2.04 14.77
C LEU A 70 -22.25 -1.73 16.24
N LEU A 71 -21.87 -0.49 16.55
CA LEU A 71 -21.54 -0.06 17.90
C LEU A 71 -22.77 -0.08 18.82
N ASP A 72 -23.94 0.29 18.33
CA ASP A 72 -25.19 0.28 19.11
C ASP A 72 -25.66 -1.14 19.44
N ARG A 73 -25.30 -2.13 18.62
CA ARG A 73 -25.65 -3.55 18.82
C ARG A 73 -24.59 -4.31 19.62
N ALA A 74 -23.35 -3.85 19.61
CA ALA A 74 -22.24 -4.52 20.27
C ALA A 74 -22.17 -4.16 21.76
N ASP A 75 -21.88 -5.15 22.61
CA ASP A 75 -21.56 -4.87 24.00
C ASP A 75 -20.16 -4.24 24.13
N LYS A 76 -19.90 -3.61 25.29
CA LYS A 76 -18.65 -2.89 25.56
C LYS A 76 -17.41 -3.80 25.50
N ASP A 77 -17.52 -5.07 25.89
CA ASP A 77 -16.38 -6.00 25.86
C ASP A 77 -16.05 -6.41 24.43
N THR A 78 -17.06 -6.62 23.59
CA THR A 78 -16.88 -6.87 22.16
C THR A 78 -16.21 -5.67 21.47
N ILE A 79 -16.67 -4.44 21.74
CA ILE A 79 -16.04 -3.22 21.21
C ILE A 79 -14.56 -3.14 21.63
N ARG A 80 -14.27 -3.38 22.91
CA ARG A 80 -12.91 -3.31 23.45
C ARG A 80 -12.00 -4.38 22.83
N LYS A 81 -12.47 -5.61 22.67
CA LYS A 81 -11.72 -6.71 22.04
C LYS A 81 -11.44 -6.40 20.57
N THR A 82 -12.44 -5.99 19.81
CA THR A 82 -12.27 -5.65 18.39
C THR A 82 -11.31 -4.49 18.20
N ALA A 83 -11.43 -3.42 19.00
CA ALA A 83 -10.48 -2.31 18.96
C ALA A 83 -9.04 -2.77 19.28
N GLY A 84 -8.88 -3.66 20.27
CA GLY A 84 -7.59 -4.27 20.60
C GLY A 84 -6.99 -5.09 19.44
N ILE A 85 -7.81 -5.91 18.78
CA ILE A 85 -7.39 -6.71 17.61
C ILE A 85 -6.99 -5.81 16.45
N VAL A 86 -7.78 -4.78 16.12
CA VAL A 86 -7.47 -3.83 15.04
C VAL A 86 -6.18 -3.08 15.32
N ALA A 87 -6.01 -2.58 16.55
CA ALA A 87 -4.78 -1.91 16.96
C ALA A 87 -3.56 -2.84 16.88
N ALA A 88 -3.69 -4.08 17.38
CA ALA A 88 -2.63 -5.07 17.33
C ALA A 88 -2.27 -5.45 15.88
N ALA A 89 -3.26 -5.64 15.01
CA ALA A 89 -3.05 -5.92 13.60
C ALA A 89 -2.35 -4.75 12.88
N GLY A 90 -2.76 -3.51 13.16
CA GLY A 90 -2.10 -2.32 12.61
C GLY A 90 -0.62 -2.22 13.04
N LEU A 91 -0.34 -2.45 14.32
CA LEU A 91 1.03 -2.46 14.84
C LEU A 91 1.86 -3.60 14.24
N ALA A 92 1.30 -4.82 14.19
CA ALA A 92 1.98 -5.97 13.61
C ALA A 92 2.31 -5.74 12.14
N THR A 93 1.37 -5.18 11.38
CA THR A 93 1.57 -4.81 9.97
C THR A 93 2.67 -3.76 9.81
N THR A 94 2.69 -2.74 10.67
CA THR A 94 3.72 -1.70 10.67
C THR A 94 5.12 -2.30 10.92
N VAL A 95 5.24 -3.17 11.93
CA VAL A 95 6.50 -3.84 12.26
C VAL A 95 6.97 -4.73 11.11
N ALA A 96 6.04 -5.51 10.52
CA ALA A 96 6.33 -6.36 9.38
C ALA A 96 6.80 -5.55 8.16
N ALA A 97 6.15 -4.42 7.87
CA ALA A 97 6.54 -3.52 6.79
C ALA A 97 7.97 -2.97 7.00
N ILE A 98 8.30 -2.49 8.20
CA ILE A 98 9.65 -1.99 8.51
C ILE A 98 10.70 -3.10 8.36
N ALA A 99 10.42 -4.29 8.88
CA ALA A 99 11.33 -5.43 8.79
C ALA A 99 11.54 -5.88 7.34
N GLY A 100 10.46 -5.96 6.55
CA GLY A 100 10.48 -6.28 5.13
C GLY A 100 11.27 -5.26 4.32
N GLU A 101 10.98 -3.97 4.49
CA GLU A 101 11.71 -2.87 3.84
C GLU A 101 13.21 -2.94 4.10
N LYS A 102 13.59 -3.13 5.37
CA LYS A 102 15.00 -3.23 5.76
C LYS A 102 15.67 -4.45 5.13
N TYR A 103 14.98 -5.59 5.08
CA TYR A 103 15.50 -6.81 4.46
C TYR A 103 15.73 -6.64 2.96
N ILE A 104 14.72 -6.15 2.24
CA ILE A 104 14.78 -5.92 0.78
C ILE A 104 15.91 -4.96 0.45
N PHE A 105 15.97 -3.82 1.16
CA PHE A 105 17.03 -2.84 0.95
C PHE A 105 18.42 -3.43 1.19
N ASN A 106 18.64 -4.14 2.30
CA ASN A 106 19.93 -4.75 2.60
C ASN A 106 20.32 -5.82 1.56
N ARG A 107 19.35 -6.58 1.04
CA ARG A 107 19.59 -7.53 -0.04
C ARG A 107 20.06 -6.81 -1.32
N GLY A 108 19.41 -5.70 -1.68
CA GLY A 108 19.81 -4.87 -2.82
C GLY A 108 21.21 -4.28 -2.64
N GLU A 109 21.55 -3.79 -1.45
CA GLU A 109 22.89 -3.27 -1.14
C GLU A 109 23.97 -4.35 -1.23
N ARG A 110 23.73 -5.55 -0.68
CA ARG A 110 24.67 -6.67 -0.82
C ARG A 110 24.92 -7.04 -2.28
N ALA A 111 23.88 -7.01 -3.12
CA ALA A 111 24.02 -7.24 -4.55
C ALA A 111 24.80 -6.11 -5.23
N ARG A 112 24.59 -4.85 -4.81
CA ARG A 112 25.34 -3.69 -5.31
C ARG A 112 26.82 -3.79 -4.96
N ASP A 113 27.15 -4.21 -3.73
CA ASP A 113 28.51 -4.43 -3.26
C ASP A 113 29.19 -5.57 -4.02
N ALA A 114 28.43 -6.59 -4.43
CA ALA A 114 28.87 -7.66 -5.34
C ALA A 114 28.98 -7.20 -6.82
N GLY A 115 28.79 -5.91 -7.12
CA GLY A 115 28.95 -5.34 -8.45
C GLY A 115 27.72 -5.43 -9.36
N ALA A 116 26.56 -5.85 -8.84
CA ALA A 116 25.35 -5.92 -9.64
C ALA A 116 24.88 -4.51 -10.05
N ARG A 117 24.49 -4.37 -11.33
CA ARG A 117 23.86 -3.15 -11.84
C ARG A 117 22.36 -3.14 -11.55
N LEU A 118 21.88 -2.01 -11.03
CA LEU A 118 20.48 -1.72 -10.72
C LEU A 118 19.77 -2.80 -9.87
N PRO A 119 20.37 -3.26 -8.75
CA PRO A 119 19.82 -4.36 -7.98
C PRO A 119 18.46 -4.03 -7.36
N HIS A 120 18.23 -2.78 -6.95
CA HIS A 120 16.98 -2.36 -6.33
C HIS A 120 15.86 -2.23 -7.37
N THR A 121 16.17 -1.74 -8.57
CA THR A 121 15.22 -1.68 -9.70
C THR A 121 14.77 -3.07 -10.13
N LYS A 122 15.70 -4.03 -10.23
CA LYS A 122 15.38 -5.42 -10.59
C LYS A 122 14.46 -6.08 -9.55
N GLN A 123 14.72 -5.85 -8.26
CA GLN A 123 13.82 -6.29 -7.19
C GLN A 123 12.47 -5.58 -7.28
N GLY A 124 12.49 -4.27 -7.51
CA GLY A 124 11.31 -3.44 -7.70
C GLY A 124 10.41 -3.91 -8.83
N LEU A 125 10.96 -4.39 -9.95
CA LEU A 125 10.18 -4.95 -11.06
C LEU A 125 9.39 -6.20 -10.65
N VAL A 126 10.01 -7.11 -9.91
CA VAL A 126 9.34 -8.32 -9.40
C VAL A 126 8.24 -7.93 -8.41
N LEU A 127 8.55 -7.04 -7.47
CA LEU A 127 7.58 -6.59 -6.47
C LEU A 127 6.42 -5.81 -7.11
N ALA A 128 6.69 -4.99 -8.12
CA ALA A 128 5.68 -4.26 -8.87
C ALA A 128 4.73 -5.19 -9.63
N ALA A 129 5.28 -6.22 -10.29
CA ALA A 129 4.46 -7.21 -10.98
C ALA A 129 3.57 -7.99 -10.00
N LEU A 130 4.12 -8.39 -8.85
CA LEU A 130 3.36 -9.08 -7.81
C LEU A 130 2.27 -8.20 -7.20
N ALA A 131 2.59 -6.95 -6.86
CA ALA A 131 1.65 -6.02 -6.27
C ALA A 131 0.52 -5.66 -7.24
N GLY A 132 0.85 -5.30 -8.48
CA GLY A 132 -0.16 -5.00 -9.50
C GLY A 132 -1.02 -6.22 -9.84
N GLY A 133 -0.40 -7.40 -9.99
CA GLY A 133 -1.13 -8.64 -10.24
C GLY A 133 -2.10 -9.02 -9.12
N LEU A 134 -1.72 -8.78 -7.86
CA LEU A 134 -2.58 -8.99 -6.70
C LEU A 134 -3.78 -8.03 -6.72
N VAL A 135 -3.54 -6.73 -6.94
CA VAL A 135 -4.63 -5.73 -7.02
C VAL A 135 -5.59 -6.06 -8.14
N TYR A 136 -5.08 -6.35 -9.34
CA TYR A 136 -5.91 -6.76 -10.48
C TYR A 136 -6.77 -7.99 -10.16
N ALA A 137 -6.19 -8.99 -9.50
CA ALA A 137 -6.92 -10.21 -9.14
C ALA A 137 -8.04 -9.95 -8.13
N ILE A 138 -7.80 -9.08 -7.13
CA ILE A 138 -8.81 -8.69 -6.13
C ILE A 138 -9.96 -7.95 -6.81
N GLU A 139 -9.66 -6.90 -7.56
CA GLU A 139 -10.67 -6.05 -8.18
C GLU A 139 -11.47 -6.81 -9.25
N LYS A 140 -10.83 -7.72 -9.97
CA LYS A 140 -11.53 -8.59 -10.91
C LYS A 140 -12.49 -9.54 -10.19
N ALA A 141 -12.08 -10.13 -9.06
CA ALA A 141 -12.93 -11.02 -8.28
C ALA A 141 -14.13 -10.31 -7.65
N GLU A 142 -14.05 -8.99 -7.41
CA GLU A 142 -15.19 -8.18 -6.93
C GLU A 142 -16.18 -7.79 -8.04
N GLN A 143 -15.79 -7.96 -9.31
CA GLN A 143 -16.63 -7.63 -10.47
C GLN A 143 -17.40 -8.83 -11.05
N ASP A 144 -16.96 -10.05 -10.73
CA ASP A 144 -17.61 -11.32 -11.10
C ASP A 144 -18.74 -11.69 -10.11
#